data_AF-A0AAP6EML1-F1
#
_entry.id   AF-A0AAP6EML1-F1
#
_cell.length_a   1.000
_cell.length_b   1.000
_cell.length_c   1.000
_cell.angle_alpha   90.00
_cell.angle_beta   90.00
_cell.angle_gamma   90.00
#
_symmetry.space_group_name_H-M   'P 1'
#
loop_
_entity.id
_entity.type
_entity.pdbx_description
1 polymer ?
#
loop_
_entity_poly.entity_id
_entity_poly.type
_entity_poly.pdbx_seq_one_letter_code
_entity_poly.pdbx_strand_id
1 'polypeptide(L)' 'MTAYDPLHDTAKQSRIIPGPLETELSLARKLLDSIAAWNIHDHNTMVRAAASLDYRLRALLAAVETERGESR' A
#
# COMPACT_ATOMS: atom_id res chain seq x y z
N MET A 1 21.94 26.12 -8.72
CA MET A 1 20.67 25.37 -8.74
C MET A 1 20.96 23.96 -8.24
N THR A 2 20.55 23.65 -7.01
CA THR A 2 20.51 22.27 -6.54
C THR A 2 19.34 21.58 -7.25
N ALA A 3 19.62 20.47 -7.94
CA ALA A 3 18.57 19.68 -8.57
C ALA A 3 17.62 19.17 -7.47
N TYR A 4 16.32 19.25 -7.71
CA TYR A 4 15.32 18.66 -6.83
C TYR A 4 15.52 17.15 -6.85
N ASP A 5 16.08 16.59 -5.77
CA ASP A 5 16.17 15.15 -5.54
C ASP A 5 14.87 14.71 -4.85
N PRO A 6 13.96 14.03 -5.55
CA PRO A 6 12.70 13.63 -4.96
C PRO A 6 12.98 12.63 -3.83
N LEU A 7 12.49 12.93 -2.63
CA LEU A 7 12.52 12.02 -1.48
C LEU A 7 11.89 10.64 -1.79
N HIS A 8 10.99 10.60 -2.78
CA HIS A 8 10.37 9.38 -3.30
C HIS A 8 10.78 9.14 -4.74
N ASP A 9 11.73 8.22 -4.94
CA ASP A 9 12.03 7.65 -6.24
C ASP A 9 10.94 6.62 -6.60
N THR A 10 10.04 6.98 -7.52
CA THR A 10 9.00 6.06 -8.02
C THR A 10 9.59 4.88 -8.80
N ALA A 11 10.83 4.97 -9.29
CA ALA A 11 11.50 3.88 -10.01
C ALA A 11 12.10 2.82 -9.08
N LYS A 12 12.33 3.15 -7.80
CA LYS A 12 12.93 2.23 -6.79
C LYS A 12 11.93 1.66 -5.80
N GLN A 13 10.64 1.76 -6.06
CA GLN A 13 9.66 1.08 -5.22
C GLN A 13 9.88 -0.42 -5.38
N SER A 14 10.34 -1.05 -4.28
CA SER A 14 10.56 -2.49 -4.21
C SER A 14 9.33 -3.19 -4.78
N ARG A 15 9.55 -4.04 -5.79
CA ARG A 15 8.49 -4.77 -6.47
C ARG A 15 7.68 -5.51 -5.40
N ILE A 16 6.43 -5.11 -5.21
CA ILE A 16 5.53 -5.79 -4.28
C ILE A 16 5.27 -7.17 -4.88
N ILE A 17 5.59 -8.21 -4.11
CA ILE A 17 5.21 -9.58 -4.44
C ILE A 17 3.86 -9.77 -3.75
N PRO A 18 2.73 -9.72 -4.48
CA PRO A 18 1.42 -9.84 -3.86
C PRO A 18 1.21 -11.28 -3.35
N GLY A 19 0.48 -11.41 -2.25
CA GLY A 19 -0.15 -12.68 -1.91
C GLY A 19 -1.35 -12.98 -2.81
N PRO A 20 -2.05 -14.12 -2.60
CA PRO A 20 -3.31 -14.39 -3.26
C PRO A 20 -4.32 -13.26 -3.07
N LEU A 21 -5.15 -12.97 -4.08
CA LEU A 21 -6.07 -11.82 -4.06
C LEU A 21 -6.97 -11.78 -2.82
N GLU A 22 -7.59 -12.91 -2.47
CA GLU A 22 -8.44 -13.02 -1.27
C GLU A 22 -7.68 -12.71 0.02
N THR A 23 -6.40 -13.11 0.10
CA THR A 23 -5.53 -12.81 1.24
C THR A 23 -5.27 -11.31 1.33
N GLU A 24 -4.89 -10.66 0.22
CA GLU A 24 -4.65 -9.21 0.21
C GLU A 24 -5.91 -8.41 0.52
N LEU A 25 -7.07 -8.87 0.05
CA LEU A 25 -8.36 -8.26 0.33
C LEU A 25 -8.73 -8.38 1.81
N SER A 26 -8.50 -9.55 2.42
CA SER A 26 -8.66 -9.75 3.87
C SER A 26 -7.73 -8.84 4.68
N LEU A 27 -6.46 -8.74 4.29
CA LEU A 27 -5.48 -7.87 4.95
C LEU A 27 -5.84 -6.39 4.80
N ALA A 28 -6.37 -5.98 3.65
CA ALA A 28 -6.84 -4.61 3.44
C ALA A 28 -8.01 -4.25 4.35
N ARG A 29 -9.00 -5.13 4.47
CA ARG A 29 -10.13 -4.93 5.40
C ARG A 29 -9.66 -4.84 6.85
N LYS A 30 -8.82 -5.78 7.31
CA LYS A 30 -8.25 -5.76 8.66
C LYS A 30 -7.46 -4.47 8.95
N LEU A 31 -6.74 -3.97 7.95
CA LEU A 31 -6.01 -2.71 8.09
C LEU A 31 -6.96 -1.52 8.27
N LEU A 32 -8.02 -1.44 7.46
CA LEU A 32 -9.03 -0.38 7.57
C LEU A 32 -9.72 -0.42 8.95
N ASP A 33 -10.10 -1.62 9.42
CA ASP A 33 -10.70 -1.79 10.75
C ASP A 33 -9.74 -1.35 11.87
N SER A 34 -8.44 -1.63 11.73
CA SER A 34 -7.42 -1.20 12.68
C SER A 34 -7.23 0.32 12.68
N ILE A 35 -7.06 0.92 11.50
CA ILE A 35 -6.83 2.36 11.34
C ILE A 35 -8.05 3.17 11.78
N ALA A 36 -9.27 2.64 11.69
CA ALA A 36 -10.48 3.31 12.16
C ALA A 36 -10.43 3.70 13.64
N ALA A 37 -9.64 2.97 14.45
CA ALA A 37 -9.43 3.27 15.87
C ALA A 37 -8.25 4.22 16.14
N TRP A 38 -7.48 4.60 15.12
CA TRP A 38 -6.26 5.39 15.29
C TRP A 38 -6.59 6.89 15.39
N ASN A 39 -5.81 7.62 16.19
CA ASN A 39 -5.90 9.09 16.26
C ASN A 39 -5.24 9.73 15.04
N ILE A 40 -5.98 9.87 13.94
CA ILE A 40 -5.50 10.47 12.69
C ILE A 40 -5.18 11.98 12.80
N HIS A 41 -5.47 12.62 13.93
CA HIS A 41 -5.06 14.00 14.19
C HIS A 41 -3.62 14.10 14.72
N ASP A 42 -3.06 13.00 15.23
CA ASP A 42 -1.63 12.92 15.53
C ASP A 42 -0.84 12.72 14.24
N HIS A 43 0.17 13.57 14.02
CA HIS A 43 0.93 13.60 12.78
C HIS A 43 1.61 12.26 12.46
N ASN A 44 2.22 11.62 13.46
CA ASN A 44 2.91 10.35 13.26
C ASN A 44 1.92 9.22 12.94
N THR A 45 0.79 9.22 13.64
CA THR A 45 -0.29 8.25 13.45
C THR A 45 -0.92 8.42 12.07
N MET A 46 -1.15 9.66 11.62
CA MET A 46 -1.62 9.98 10.28
C MET A 46 -0.66 9.47 9.20
N VAL A 47 0.64 9.77 9.33
CA VAL A 47 1.66 9.33 8.36
C VAL A 47 1.74 7.79 8.32
N ARG A 48 1.70 7.12 9.46
CA ARG A 48 1.68 5.64 9.52
C ARG A 48 0.43 5.05 8.88
N ALA A 49 -0.74 5.66 9.11
CA ALA A 49 -1.99 5.23 8.49
C ALA A 49 -1.94 5.36 6.97
N ALA A 50 -1.50 6.53 6.48
CA ALA A 50 -1.35 6.80 5.05
C ALA A 50 -0.35 5.86 4.36
N ALA A 51 0.82 5.65 4.96
CA ALA A 51 1.85 4.76 4.41
C ALA A 51 1.38 3.30 4.38
N SER A 52 0.69 2.86 5.44
CA SER A 52 0.14 1.50 5.52
C SER A 52 -0.94 1.28 4.45
N LEU A 53 -1.79 2.28 4.23
CA LEU A 53 -2.84 2.24 3.22
C LEU A 53 -2.26 2.24 1.80
N ASP A 54 -1.28 3.11 1.51
CA ASP A 54 -0.60 3.16 0.20
C ASP A 54 0.03 1.80 -0.13
N TYR A 55 0.79 1.22 0.79
CA TYR A 55 1.38 -0.11 0.62
C TYR A 55 0.30 -1.16 0.30
N ARG A 56 -0.80 -1.17 1.07
CA ARG A 56 -1.85 -2.17 0.93
C ARG A 56 -2.63 -2.04 -0.38
N LEU A 57 -2.90 -0.81 -0.83
CA LEU A 57 -3.54 -0.57 -2.13
C LEU A 57 -2.68 -1.05 -3.29
N ARG A 58 -1.36 -0.84 -3.23
CA ARG A 58 -0.43 -1.33 -4.25
C ARG A 58 -0.32 -2.85 -4.26
N ALA A 59 -0.32 -3.49 -3.09
CA ALA A 59 -0.36 -4.95 -2.97
C ALA A 59 -1.65 -5.52 -3.58
N LEU A 60 -2.80 -4.90 -3.31
CA LEU A 60 -4.08 -5.30 -3.90
C LEU A 60 -4.09 -5.13 -5.42
N LEU A 61 -3.57 -4.01 -5.93
CA LEU A 61 -3.44 -3.77 -7.37
C LEU A 61 -2.58 -4.86 -8.03
N ALA A 62 -1.40 -5.14 -7.45
CA ALA A 62 -0.52 -6.19 -7.95
C ALA A 62 -1.20 -7.57 -7.93
N ALA A 63 -1.96 -7.90 -6.89
CA ALA A 63 -2.69 -9.16 -6.81
C ALA A 63 -3.77 -9.29 -7.90
N VAL A 64 -4.51 -8.21 -8.17
CA VAL A 64 -5.50 -8.15 -9.26
C VAL A 64 -4.83 -8.31 -10.62
N GLU A 65 -3.68 -7.66 -10.83
CA GLU A 65 -2.91 -7.79 -12.08
C GLU A 65 -2.39 -9.22 -12.27
N THR A 66 -1.89 -9.86 -11.20
CA THR A 66 -1.44 -11.26 -11.22
C THR A 66 -2.58 -12.21 -11.57
N GLU A 67 -3.72 -12.12 -10.88
CA GLU A 67 -4.88 -13.00 -11.14
C GLU A 67 -5.42 -12.85 -12.58
N ARG A 68 -5.47 -11.61 -13.09
CA ARG A 68 -5.87 -11.33 -14.48
C ARG A 68 -4.86 -11.85 -15.50
N GLY A 69 -3.57 -11.83 -15.16
CA GLY A 69 -2.51 -12.38 -16.00
C GLY A 69 -2.50 -13.91 -16.03
N GLU A 70 -2.88 -14.56 -14.93
CA GLU A 70 -3.03 -16.02 -14.82
C GLU A 70 -4.31 -16.55 -15.49
N SER A 71 -5.32 -15.69 -15.66
CA SER A 71 -6.60 -16.04 -16.31
C SER A 71 -6.58 -15.92 -17.85
N ARG A 72 -5.44 -15.58 -18.46
CA ARG A 72 -5.23 -15.49 -19.92
C ARG A 72 -4.45 -16.68 -20.45
#